data_AF-G2P9J2-F1
#
_entry.id   AF-G2P9J2-F1
#
_cell.length_a   1.000
_cell.length_b   1.000
_cell.length_c   1.000
_cell.angle_alpha   90.00
_cell.angle_beta   90.00
_cell.angle_gamma   90.00
#
_symmetry.space_group_name_H-M   'P 1'
#
loop_
_entity.id
_entity.type
_entity.pdbx_description
1 polymer ?
#
loop_
_entity_poly.entity_id
_entity_poly.type
_entity_poly.pdbx_seq_one_letter_code
_entity_poly.pdbx_strand_id
1 'polypeptide(L)' 'MEAIVRAAAQILVIEEARAYVDAIGPTDLNDPGRLAGHLMAAETLLMRIAEAFTESEPTTT' A
#
# COMPACT_ATOMS: atom_id res chain seq x y z
N MET A 1 0.56 22.14 10.11
CA MET A 1 -0.67 21.50 9.61
C MET A 1 -0.34 20.50 8.50
N GLU A 2 0.37 20.93 7.45
CA GLU A 2 0.72 20.07 6.30
C GLU A 2 1.51 18.80 6.67
N ALA A 3 2.51 18.90 7.54
CA ALA A 3 3.28 17.73 7.99
C ALA A 3 2.42 16.69 8.74
N ILE A 4 1.40 17.13 9.49
CA ILE A 4 0.48 16.24 10.20
C ILE A 4 -0.44 15.53 9.21
N VAL A 5 -0.96 16.27 8.21
CA VAL A 5 -1.79 15.71 7.14
C VAL A 5 -1.02 14.67 6.33
N ARG A 6 0.25 14.97 6.00
CA ARG A 6 1.18 14.07 5.32
C ARG A 6 1.43 12.78 6.11
N ALA A 7 1.75 12.91 7.40
CA ALA A 7 1.95 11.74 8.27
C ALA A 7 0.67 10.89 8.38
N ALA A 8 -0.51 11.52 8.47
CA ALA A 8 -1.78 10.82 8.50
C ALA A 8 -2.04 10.05 7.19
N ALA A 9 -1.75 10.64 6.03
CA ALA A 9 -1.89 9.98 4.73
C ALA A 9 -0.97 8.76 4.60
N GLN A 10 0.29 8.89 5.03
CA GLN A 10 1.26 7.79 5.06
C GLN A 10 0.82 6.63 5.96
N ILE A 11 0.31 6.95 7.16
CA ILE A 11 -0.22 5.93 8.07
C ILE A 11 -1.43 5.23 7.46
N LEU A 12 -2.35 5.98 6.85
CA LEU A 12 -3.58 5.42 6.29
C LEU A 12 -3.30 4.40 5.18
N VAL A 13 -2.36 4.69 4.27
CA VAL A 13 -2.00 3.73 3.20
C VAL A 13 -1.28 2.48 3.73
N ILE A 14 -0.50 2.61 4.81
CA ILE A 14 0.14 1.46 5.47
C ILE A 14 -0.91 0.57 6.15
N GLU A 15 -1.85 1.17 6.88
CA GLU A 15 -2.91 0.44 7.57
C GLU A 15 -3.86 -0.25 6.57
N GLU A 16 -4.12 0.36 5.42
CA GLU A 16 -4.88 -0.29 4.35
C GLU A 16 -4.15 -1.54 3.80
N ALA A 17 -2.83 -1.44 3.58
CA ALA A 17 -2.04 -2.58 3.14
C ALA A 17 -2.02 -3.72 4.17
N ARG A 18 -1.92 -3.38 5.47
CA ARG A 18 -2.01 -4.36 6.56
C ARG A 18 -3.37 -5.03 6.60
N ALA A 19 -4.45 -4.26 6.54
CA ALA A 19 -5.81 -4.78 6.53
C ALA A 19 -6.05 -5.72 5.34
N TYR A 20 -5.50 -5.41 4.17
CA TYR A 20 -5.56 -6.29 3.01
C TYR A 20 -4.85 -7.63 3.27
N VAL A 21 -3.64 -7.61 3.82
CA VAL A 21 -2.87 -8.84 4.17
C VAL A 21 -3.60 -9.68 5.22
N ASP A 22 -4.19 -9.04 6.23
CA ASP A 22 -4.97 -9.73 7.25
C ASP A 22 -6.24 -10.38 6.66
N ALA A 23 -6.88 -9.73 5.68
CA ALA A 23 -8.11 -10.20 5.05
C ALA A 23 -7.91 -11.36 4.07
N ILE A 24 -6.79 -11.39 3.33
CA ILE A 24 -6.55 -12.45 2.32
C ILE A 24 -6.29 -13.82 2.96
N GLY A 25 -5.74 -13.85 4.18
CA GLY A 25 -5.39 -15.09 4.88
C GLY A 25 -4.42 -15.97 4.06
N PRO A 26 -4.40 -17.30 4.30
CA PRO A 26 -3.59 -18.20 3.49
C PRO A 26 -4.04 -18.20 2.02
N THR A 27 -3.13 -17.82 1.12
CA THR A 27 -3.37 -17.86 -0.32
C THR A 27 -3.28 -19.30 -0.84
N ASP A 28 -4.29 -19.74 -1.59
CA ASP A 28 -4.21 -21.00 -2.35
C ASP A 28 -3.27 -20.85 -3.53
N LEU A 29 -2.17 -21.60 -3.52
CA LEU A 29 -1.16 -21.58 -4.57
C LEU A 29 -1.52 -22.45 -5.79
N ASN A 30 -2.59 -23.25 -5.70
CA ASN A 30 -3.06 -24.09 -6.81
C ASN A 30 -4.13 -23.42 -7.67
N ASP A 31 -4.53 -22.19 -7.32
CA ASP A 31 -5.40 -21.34 -8.13
C ASP A 31 -4.59 -20.15 -8.68
N PRO A 32 -4.04 -20.27 -9.91
CA PRO A 32 -3.24 -19.22 -10.51
C PRO A 32 -4.01 -17.91 -10.71
N GLY A 33 -5.32 -17.97 -10.95
CA GLY A 33 -6.15 -16.79 -11.14
C GLY A 33 -6.29 -15.99 -9.85
N ARG A 34 -6.55 -16.69 -8.75
CA ARG A 34 -6.59 -16.07 -7.41
C ARG A 34 -5.22 -15.52 -6.99
N LEU A 35 -4.15 -16.26 -7.22
CA LEU A 35 -2.78 -15.80 -6.94
C LEU A 35 -2.46 -14.51 -7.72
N ALA A 36 -2.75 -14.48 -9.03
CA ALA A 36 -2.52 -13.31 -9.85
C ALA A 36 -3.33 -12.09 -9.35
N GLY A 37 -4.60 -12.30 -8.98
CA GLY A 37 -5.43 -11.25 -8.40
C GLY A 37 -4.84 -10.68 -7.11
N HIS A 38 -4.31 -11.54 -6.22
CA HIS A 38 -3.66 -11.10 -5.00
C HIS A 38 -2.38 -10.30 -5.26
N LEU A 39 -1.58 -10.69 -6.26
CA LEU A 39 -0.35 -9.99 -6.64
C LEU A 39 -0.64 -8.60 -7.23
N MET A 40 -1.64 -8.46 -8.11
CA MET A 40 -2.01 -7.16 -8.69
C MET A 40 -2.53 -6.19 -7.61
N ALA A 41 -3.33 -6.68 -6.66
CA ALA A 41 -3.79 -5.87 -5.54
C ALA A 41 -2.62 -5.44 -4.63
N ALA A 42 -1.67 -6.34 -4.37
CA ALA A 42 -0.47 -6.01 -3.61
C ALA A 42 0.39 -4.95 -4.31
N GLU A 43 0.59 -5.07 -5.63
CA GLU A 43 1.28 -4.06 -6.44
C GLU A 43 0.61 -2.68 -6.34
N THR A 44 -0.73 -2.63 -6.43
CA THR A 44 -1.50 -1.40 -6.29
C THR A 44 -1.29 -0.73 -4.93
N LEU A 45 -1.31 -1.51 -3.85
CA LEU A 45 -1.05 -1.00 -2.50
C LEU A 45 0.39 -0.49 -2.33
N LEU A 46 1.36 -1.20 -2.89
CA LEU A 46 2.76 -0.77 -2.87
C LEU A 46 2.98 0.53 -3.65
N MET A 47 2.32 0.71 -4.79
CA MET A 47 2.36 1.98 -5.54
C MET A 47 1.81 3.14 -4.71
N ARG A 48 0.67 2.95 -4.04
CA ARG A 48 0.06 4.00 -3.18
C ARG A 48 0.94 4.35 -1.97
N ILE A 49 1.62 3.35 -1.39
CA ILE A 49 2.62 3.59 -0.36
C ILE A 49 3.78 4.41 -0.96
N ALA A 50 4.32 4.00 -2.10
CA ALA A 50 5.42 4.73 -2.74
C ALA A 50 5.02 6.20 -3.03
N GLU A 51 3.83 6.45 -3.57
CA GLU A 51 3.32 7.80 -3.83
C GLU A 51 3.25 8.66 -2.56
N ALA A 52 2.66 8.13 -1.47
CA ALA A 52 2.54 8.85 -0.20
C ALA A 52 3.90 9.24 0.42
N PHE A 53 4.96 8.50 0.09
CA PHE A 53 6.33 8.76 0.57
C PHE A 53 7.19 9.54 -0.44
N THR A 54 6.88 9.49 -1.74
CA THR A 54 7.63 10.21 -2.79
C THR A 54 7.17 11.67 -2.91
N GLU A 55 5.88 11.94 -2.70
CA GLU A 55 5.33 13.32 -2.64
C GLU A 55 5.88 14.13 -1.42
N SER A 56 6.75 13.51 -0.62
CA SER A 56 7.29 14.02 0.64
C SER A 56 8.76 14.43 0.60
N GLU A 57 9.46 14.33 -0.54
CA GLU A 57 10.75 15.01 -0.66
C GLU A 57 10.52 16.53 -0.80
N PRO A 58 10.95 17.37 0.16
CA PRO A 58 11.11 18.78 -0.15
C PRO A 58 12.15 18.86 -1.27
N THR A 59 11.75 19.40 -2.42
CA THR A 59 12.71 19.81 -3.46
C THR A 59 13.67 20.80 -2.80
N THR A 60 14.82 20.29 -2.35
CA THR A 60 15.88 21.13 -1.83
C THR A 60 16.53 21.73 -3.06
N THR A 61 16.39 23.05 -3.20
CA THR A 61 16.95 23.88 -4.27
C THR A 61 18.46 23.74 -4.37
#